data_AF-A0A853DDN8-F1
#
_entry.id   AF-A0A853DDN8-F1
#
_cell.length_a   1.000
_cell.length_b   1.000
_cell.length_c   1.000
_cell.angle_alpha   90.00
_cell.angle_beta   90.00
_cell.angle_gamma   90.00
#
_symmetry.space_group_name_H-M   'P 1'
#
loop_
_entity.id
_entity.type
_entity.pdbx_description
1 polymer ?
#
loop_
_entity_poly.entity_id
_entity_poly.type
_entity_poly.pdbx_seq_one_letter_code
_entity_poly.pdbx_strand_id
1 'polypeptide(L)'
;MARVAVIGASGQVGEAVVAALHAKGHEAVEVSRARGVDVMSGEGLDDALAGAVAVIDVLNTNETDADAAVAFFTGTSKNLLAAEERAGVRHHVLLSIVNIEAVPDNGHYLGKVAQEKQVQSGPIPWTIQRATQFHTFAATAVSWATADGVATVAPLLVQPVDVADVAEVLVELALGDPQGRTADLAGPDTQDLVDMARRTFAAHGDSTQVHASWRDNPFGTSMAGEVLLPSGAARITSTTFEEWLASRTGPRALANTYYAAWTAHDFDRLRRVLADDATFRGPLGTADSGDECLQGLEGMSRMMTGIQIVRMLVDGPDVITWYDLLTRDAPPTPTVNWMHVEDGRIAKIRVAFDPRPILGGTSSDS
;
A
#
# COMPACT_ATOMS: atom_id res chain seq x y z
N MET A 1 18.55 16.00 -6.89
CA MET A 1 17.29 15.87 -6.14
C MET A 1 16.18 16.40 -7.03
N ALA A 2 15.22 15.57 -7.41
CA ALA A 2 14.06 15.98 -8.22
C ALA A 2 12.88 16.31 -7.30
N ARG A 3 12.03 17.25 -7.73
CA ARG A 3 10.74 17.55 -7.10
C ARG A 3 9.63 16.99 -8.00
N VAL A 4 8.92 15.97 -7.54
CA VAL A 4 7.93 15.23 -8.32
C VAL A 4 6.59 15.33 -7.63
N ALA A 5 5.55 15.79 -8.34
CA ALA A 5 4.21 15.81 -7.77
C ALA A 5 3.50 14.47 -7.98
N VAL A 6 2.80 14.01 -6.94
CA VAL A 6 2.10 12.73 -6.93
C VAL A 6 0.61 13.01 -6.79
N ILE A 7 -0.15 12.78 -7.86
CA ILE A 7 -1.59 13.00 -7.90
C ILE A 7 -2.28 11.72 -7.45
N GLY A 8 -3.16 11.82 -6.45
CA GLY A 8 -3.68 10.64 -5.76
C GLY A 8 -2.73 10.11 -4.67
N ALA A 9 -1.92 10.99 -4.07
CA ALA A 9 -0.90 10.64 -3.08
C ALA A 9 -1.42 9.87 -1.86
N SER A 10 -2.69 10.07 -1.48
CA SER A 10 -3.32 9.37 -0.34
C SER A 10 -3.92 8.01 -0.71
N GLY A 11 -3.77 7.55 -1.95
CA GLY A 11 -4.21 6.25 -2.41
C GLY A 11 -3.09 5.20 -2.30
N GLN A 12 -3.46 3.92 -2.40
CA GLN A 12 -2.52 2.79 -2.26
C GLN A 12 -1.25 2.94 -3.12
N VAL A 13 -1.40 3.33 -4.39
CA VAL A 13 -0.26 3.55 -5.29
C VAL A 13 0.47 4.85 -4.97
N GLY A 14 -0.27 5.92 -4.67
CA GLY A 14 0.32 7.22 -4.34
C GLY A 14 1.25 7.16 -3.13
N GLU A 15 0.83 6.49 -2.07
CA GLU A 15 1.65 6.29 -0.87
C GLU A 15 2.94 5.51 -1.19
N ALA A 16 2.85 4.47 -2.02
CA ALA A 16 4.02 3.71 -2.47
C ALA A 16 4.97 4.54 -3.34
N VAL A 17 4.44 5.40 -4.23
CA VAL A 17 5.24 6.33 -5.05
C VAL A 17 5.96 7.35 -4.17
N VAL A 18 5.28 7.93 -3.17
CA VAL A 18 5.88 8.86 -2.21
C VAL A 18 7.02 8.18 -1.44
N ALA A 19 6.80 6.95 -0.96
CA ALA A 19 7.82 6.17 -0.28
C ALA A 19 9.03 5.88 -1.20
N ALA A 20 8.81 5.49 -2.45
CA ALA A 20 9.85 5.24 -3.45
C ALA A 20 10.66 6.51 -3.79
N LEU A 21 10.01 7.66 -3.94
CA LEU A 21 10.68 8.96 -4.15
C LEU A 21 11.59 9.32 -2.97
N HIS A 22 11.09 9.20 -1.73
CA HIS A 22 11.87 9.47 -0.53
C HIS A 22 13.06 8.52 -0.39
N ALA A 23 12.86 7.22 -0.67
CA ALA A 23 13.93 6.22 -0.63
C ALA A 23 15.07 6.53 -1.62
N LYS A 24 14.75 7.17 -2.76
CA LYS A 24 15.74 7.62 -3.77
C LYS A 24 16.28 9.03 -3.51
N GLY A 25 15.90 9.70 -2.41
CA GLY A 25 16.37 11.04 -2.08
C GLY A 25 15.77 12.14 -2.96
N HIS A 26 14.50 11.99 -3.34
CA HIS A 26 13.73 12.99 -4.08
C HIS A 26 12.62 13.58 -3.22
N GLU A 27 12.15 14.77 -3.59
CA GLU A 27 11.03 15.43 -2.94
C GLU A 27 9.73 14.97 -3.60
N ALA A 28 8.81 14.42 -2.79
CA ALA A 28 7.46 14.09 -3.22
C ALA A 28 6.50 15.22 -2.83
N VAL A 29 5.81 15.79 -3.81
CA VAL A 29 4.74 16.77 -3.59
C VAL A 29 3.42 16.04 -3.60
N GLU A 30 2.90 15.75 -2.41
CA GLU A 30 1.65 15.01 -2.24
C GLU A 30 0.44 15.88 -2.60
N VAL A 31 -0.23 15.58 -3.71
CA VAL A 31 -1.45 16.27 -4.13
C VAL A 31 -2.68 15.49 -3.68
N SER A 32 -3.44 16.09 -2.76
CA SER A 32 -4.71 15.54 -2.26
C SER A 32 -5.60 16.62 -1.66
N ARG A 33 -6.91 16.34 -1.58
CA ARG A 33 -7.89 17.23 -0.93
C ARG A 33 -7.56 17.49 0.54
N ALA A 34 -7.02 16.49 1.24
CA ALA A 34 -6.58 16.61 2.63
C ALA A 34 -5.42 17.61 2.81
N ARG A 35 -4.68 17.91 1.74
CA ARG A 35 -3.61 18.91 1.68
C ARG A 35 -4.05 20.23 1.02
N GLY A 36 -5.36 20.43 0.84
CA GLY A 36 -5.93 21.65 0.28
C GLY A 36 -5.83 21.78 -1.24
N VAL A 37 -5.58 20.67 -1.96
CA VAL A 37 -5.47 20.68 -3.43
C VAL A 37 -6.58 19.81 -4.03
N ASP A 38 -7.39 20.38 -4.92
CA ASP A 38 -8.46 19.69 -5.60
C ASP A 38 -8.22 19.67 -7.11
N VAL A 39 -7.92 18.48 -7.64
CA VAL A 39 -7.63 18.27 -9.06
C VAL A 39 -8.87 18.48 -9.94
N MET A 40 -10.07 18.19 -9.41
CA MET A 40 -11.33 18.30 -10.14
C MET A 40 -11.76 19.75 -10.32
N SER A 41 -11.55 20.62 -9.33
CA SER A 41 -11.79 22.06 -9.46
C SER A 41 -10.57 22.82 -10.02
N GLY A 42 -9.37 22.26 -9.86
CA GLY A 42 -8.09 22.90 -10.15
C GLY A 42 -7.54 23.76 -9.00
N GLU A 43 -8.27 23.87 -7.89
CA GLU A 43 -7.87 24.67 -6.73
C GLU A 43 -6.56 24.15 -6.12
N GLY A 44 -5.61 25.06 -5.90
CA GLY A 44 -4.31 24.75 -5.29
C GLY A 44 -3.29 24.07 -6.20
N LEU A 45 -3.64 23.71 -7.45
CA LEU A 45 -2.71 23.02 -8.35
C LEU A 45 -1.49 23.85 -8.71
N ASP A 46 -1.65 25.15 -9.00
CA ASP A 46 -0.54 26.00 -9.43
C ASP A 46 0.54 26.11 -8.35
N ASP A 47 0.14 26.30 -7.10
CA ASP A 47 1.05 26.36 -5.95
C ASP A 47 1.70 25.01 -5.68
N ALA A 48 0.93 23.91 -5.76
CA ALA A 48 1.46 22.57 -5.57
C ALA A 48 2.54 22.22 -6.62
N LEU A 49 2.27 22.52 -7.89
CA LEU A 49 3.15 22.17 -9.00
C LEU A 49 4.36 23.11 -9.16
N ALA A 50 4.44 24.22 -8.42
CA ALA A 50 5.53 25.18 -8.51
C ALA A 50 6.92 24.54 -8.33
N GLY A 51 7.71 24.47 -9.41
CA GLY A 51 9.05 23.87 -9.40
C GLY A 51 9.07 22.34 -9.46
N ALA A 52 7.92 21.68 -9.62
CA ALA A 52 7.90 20.25 -9.95
C ALA A 52 8.46 20.02 -11.36
N VAL A 53 9.34 19.03 -11.51
CA VAL A 53 9.93 18.69 -12.82
C VAL A 53 9.10 17.66 -13.58
N ALA A 54 8.37 16.83 -12.85
CA ALA A 54 7.50 15.77 -13.36
C ALA A 54 6.27 15.59 -12.46
N VAL A 55 5.23 15.01 -13.03
CA VAL A 55 4.00 14.60 -12.35
C VAL A 55 3.80 13.10 -12.53
N ILE A 56 3.47 12.40 -11.46
CA ILE A 56 2.98 11.01 -11.48
C ILE A 56 1.48 11.05 -11.16
N ASP A 57 0.65 10.78 -12.17
CA ASP A 57 -0.80 10.67 -12.05
C ASP A 57 -1.20 9.22 -11.80
N VAL A 58 -1.57 8.94 -10.54
CA VAL A 58 -2.15 7.66 -10.09
C VAL A 58 -3.57 7.88 -9.55
N LEU A 59 -4.22 8.98 -9.95
CA LEU A 59 -5.56 9.31 -9.50
C LEU A 59 -6.56 8.25 -9.99
N ASN A 60 -7.51 7.94 -9.11
CA ASN A 60 -8.55 6.96 -9.38
C ASN A 60 -9.91 7.42 -8.87
N THR A 61 -10.97 6.80 -9.36
CA THR A 61 -12.36 7.06 -8.96
C THR A 61 -13.12 5.77 -8.68
N ASN A 62 -14.14 5.88 -7.83
CA ASN A 62 -15.12 4.82 -7.56
C ASN A 62 -16.36 4.93 -8.45
N GLU A 63 -16.41 5.90 -9.38
CA GLU A 63 -17.50 6.00 -10.35
C GLU A 63 -17.58 4.74 -11.22
N THR A 64 -18.75 4.11 -11.23
CA THR A 64 -19.05 2.93 -12.05
C THR A 64 -19.88 3.27 -13.29
N ASP A 65 -20.62 4.38 -13.24
CA ASP A 65 -21.30 4.93 -14.41
C ASP A 65 -20.30 5.45 -15.44
N ALA A 66 -20.53 5.13 -16.72
CA ALA A 66 -19.60 5.43 -17.79
C ALA A 66 -19.43 6.95 -18.00
N ASP A 67 -20.53 7.71 -18.02
CA ASP A 67 -20.49 9.14 -18.25
C ASP A 67 -19.82 9.87 -17.07
N ALA A 68 -20.13 9.45 -15.84
CA ALA A 68 -19.49 9.98 -14.64
C ALA A 68 -17.98 9.69 -14.60
N ALA A 69 -17.56 8.47 -14.90
CA ALA A 69 -16.16 8.09 -14.93
C ALA A 69 -15.38 8.86 -16.03
N VAL A 70 -15.96 8.97 -17.23
CA VAL A 70 -15.38 9.77 -18.32
C VAL A 70 -15.27 11.25 -17.94
N ALA A 71 -16.31 11.84 -17.37
CA ALA A 71 -16.31 13.23 -16.93
C ALA A 71 -15.25 13.48 -15.85
N PHE A 72 -15.12 12.57 -14.88
CA PHE A 72 -14.11 12.67 -13.82
C PHE A 72 -12.69 12.64 -14.38
N PHE A 73 -12.33 11.61 -15.16
CA PHE A 73 -10.97 11.44 -15.65
C PHE A 73 -10.55 12.51 -16.67
N THR A 74 -11.47 12.91 -17.56
CA THR A 74 -11.19 13.98 -18.53
C THR A 74 -11.10 15.34 -17.86
N GLY A 75 -11.98 15.64 -16.89
CA GLY A 75 -11.97 16.89 -16.13
C GLY A 75 -10.70 17.07 -15.31
N THR A 76 -10.34 16.07 -14.51
CA THR A 76 -9.11 16.08 -13.69
C THR A 76 -7.86 16.20 -14.57
N SER A 77 -7.75 15.41 -15.63
CA SER A 77 -6.60 15.47 -16.54
C SER A 77 -6.48 16.82 -17.24
N LYS A 78 -7.60 17.43 -17.67
CA LYS A 78 -7.58 18.75 -18.30
C LYS A 78 -7.06 19.83 -17.36
N ASN A 79 -7.54 19.85 -16.12
CA ASN A 79 -7.09 20.85 -15.14
C ASN A 79 -5.62 20.64 -14.78
N LEU A 80 -5.23 19.39 -14.58
CA LEU A 80 -3.87 19.00 -14.23
C LEU A 80 -2.88 19.39 -15.34
N LEU A 81 -3.12 18.99 -16.59
CA LEU A 81 -2.25 19.32 -17.73
C LEU A 81 -2.14 20.84 -17.95
N ALA A 82 -3.22 21.59 -17.74
CA ALA A 82 -3.18 23.05 -17.83
C ALA A 82 -2.32 23.68 -16.72
N ALA A 83 -2.38 23.15 -15.50
CA ALA A 83 -1.55 23.61 -14.38
C ALA A 83 -0.07 23.22 -14.57
N GLU A 84 0.18 22.01 -15.07
CA GLU A 84 1.50 21.54 -15.47
C GLU A 84 2.14 22.44 -16.52
N GLU A 85 1.38 22.87 -17.53
CA GLU A 85 1.85 23.78 -18.58
C GLU A 85 2.28 25.13 -17.98
N ARG A 86 1.45 25.70 -17.11
CA ARG A 86 1.76 26.95 -16.39
C ARG A 86 3.01 26.82 -15.50
N ALA A 87 3.16 25.68 -14.83
CA ALA A 87 4.27 25.39 -13.94
C ALA A 87 5.57 25.02 -14.67
N GLY A 88 5.52 24.74 -15.97
CA GLY A 88 6.67 24.28 -16.76
C GLY A 88 7.10 22.84 -16.43
N VAL A 89 6.15 22.00 -15.99
CA VAL A 89 6.38 20.56 -15.80
C VAL A 89 6.76 19.95 -17.15
N ARG A 90 7.79 19.10 -17.16
CA ARG A 90 8.36 18.56 -18.40
C ARG A 90 7.90 17.15 -18.73
N HIS A 91 7.26 16.47 -17.78
CA HIS A 91 6.89 15.06 -17.93
C HIS A 91 5.66 14.71 -17.11
N HIS A 92 4.62 14.24 -17.77
CA HIS A 92 3.44 13.65 -17.15
C HIS A 92 3.49 12.11 -17.27
N VAL A 93 3.56 11.40 -16.15
CA VAL A 93 3.53 9.94 -16.09
C VAL A 93 2.16 9.48 -15.60
N LEU A 94 1.38 8.86 -16.46
CA LEU A 94 0.05 8.33 -16.14
C LEU A 94 0.11 6.82 -15.89
N LEU A 95 -0.42 6.39 -14.75
CA LEU A 95 -0.76 4.99 -14.51
C LEU A 95 -2.14 4.65 -15.09
N SER A 96 -2.14 3.67 -15.98
CA SER A 96 -3.32 3.12 -16.61
C SER A 96 -3.37 1.59 -16.46
N ILE A 97 -4.32 0.94 -17.12
CA ILE A 97 -4.63 -0.47 -16.91
C ILE A 97 -4.40 -1.24 -18.23
N VAL A 98 -3.85 -2.45 -18.13
CA VAL A 98 -3.64 -3.35 -19.27
C VAL A 98 -4.98 -3.69 -19.94
N ASN A 99 -5.00 -3.72 -21.28
CA ASN A 99 -6.15 -4.07 -22.11
C ASN A 99 -7.48 -3.37 -21.79
N ILE A 100 -7.46 -2.12 -21.33
CA ILE A 100 -8.69 -1.35 -21.01
C ILE A 100 -9.71 -1.29 -22.16
N GLU A 101 -9.28 -1.38 -23.41
CA GLU A 101 -10.19 -1.39 -24.56
C GLU A 101 -10.89 -2.73 -24.80
N ALA A 102 -10.40 -3.83 -24.21
CA ALA A 102 -10.93 -5.17 -24.43
C ALA A 102 -12.24 -5.45 -23.67
N VAL A 103 -12.61 -4.56 -22.74
CA VAL A 103 -13.85 -4.66 -21.95
C VAL A 103 -14.69 -3.39 -22.11
N PRO A 104 -15.37 -3.21 -23.26
CA PRO A 104 -16.02 -1.94 -23.62
C PRO A 104 -17.22 -1.57 -22.74
N ASP A 105 -17.82 -2.54 -22.05
CA ASP A 105 -18.99 -2.31 -21.19
C ASP A 105 -18.61 -1.84 -19.76
N ASN A 106 -17.31 -1.71 -19.46
CA ASN A 106 -16.84 -1.26 -18.16
C ASN A 106 -16.69 0.29 -18.16
N GLY A 107 -17.61 0.98 -17.46
CA GLY A 107 -17.61 2.45 -17.37
C GLY A 107 -16.30 3.05 -16.86
N HIS A 108 -15.66 2.39 -15.89
CA HIS A 108 -14.36 2.80 -15.39
C HIS A 108 -13.26 2.72 -16.47
N TYR A 109 -13.27 1.66 -17.28
CA TYR A 109 -12.31 1.47 -18.36
C TYR A 109 -12.55 2.49 -19.49
N LEU A 110 -13.80 2.80 -19.81
CA LEU A 110 -14.14 3.89 -20.72
C LEU A 110 -13.57 5.23 -20.23
N GLY A 111 -13.68 5.49 -18.92
CA GLY A 111 -13.06 6.64 -18.27
C GLY A 111 -11.54 6.68 -18.40
N LYS A 112 -10.84 5.57 -18.10
CA LYS A 112 -9.38 5.46 -18.26
C LYS A 112 -8.92 5.60 -19.71
N VAL A 113 -9.66 5.04 -20.68
CA VAL A 113 -9.40 5.26 -22.12
C VAL A 113 -9.55 6.73 -22.48
N ALA A 114 -10.55 7.43 -21.94
CA ALA A 114 -10.71 8.86 -22.15
C ALA A 114 -9.58 9.67 -21.48
N GLN A 115 -9.11 9.25 -20.30
CA GLN A 115 -7.94 9.81 -19.62
C GLN A 115 -6.69 9.76 -20.50
N GLU A 116 -6.37 8.58 -21.04
CA GLU A 116 -5.20 8.40 -21.90
C GLU A 116 -5.26 9.31 -23.12
N LYS A 117 -6.43 9.40 -23.78
CA LYS A 117 -6.61 10.30 -24.93
C LYS A 117 -6.42 11.77 -24.56
N GLN A 118 -6.88 12.17 -23.38
CA GLN A 118 -6.72 13.54 -22.87
C GLN A 118 -5.25 13.87 -22.63
N VAL A 119 -4.47 12.95 -22.03
CA VAL A 119 -3.02 13.10 -21.84
C VAL A 119 -2.28 13.11 -23.18
N GLN A 120 -2.60 12.18 -24.08
CA GLN A 120 -1.95 12.05 -25.39
C GLN A 120 -2.10 13.28 -26.28
N SER A 121 -3.24 13.97 -26.19
CA SER A 121 -3.55 15.19 -26.93
C SER A 121 -3.17 16.47 -26.19
N GLY A 122 -2.68 16.35 -24.95
CA GLY A 122 -2.29 17.45 -24.10
C GLY A 122 -0.95 18.10 -24.51
N PRO A 123 -0.62 19.26 -23.92
CA PRO A 123 0.60 20.00 -24.26
C PRO A 123 1.87 19.44 -23.59
N ILE A 124 1.72 18.56 -22.60
CA ILE A 124 2.83 18.08 -21.77
C ILE A 124 3.39 16.78 -22.35
N PRO A 125 4.72 16.65 -22.54
CA PRO A 125 5.34 15.38 -22.88
C PRO A 125 4.99 14.29 -21.85
N TRP A 126 4.64 13.11 -22.31
CA TRP A 126 3.99 12.11 -21.45
C TRP A 126 4.60 10.72 -21.53
N THR A 127 4.31 9.92 -20.51
CA THR A 127 4.48 8.47 -20.52
C THR A 127 3.27 7.79 -19.91
N ILE A 128 2.72 6.80 -20.59
CA ILE A 128 1.61 6.00 -20.09
C ILE A 128 2.15 4.61 -19.77
N GLN A 129 2.12 4.25 -18.49
CA GLN A 129 2.41 2.91 -18.01
C GLN A 129 1.08 2.21 -17.73
N ARG A 130 0.78 1.14 -18.49
CA ARG A 130 -0.33 0.25 -18.16
C ARG A 130 0.15 -0.85 -17.24
N ALA A 131 -0.56 -1.11 -16.15
CA ALA A 131 -0.28 -2.20 -15.22
C ALA A 131 -1.45 -3.20 -15.18
N THR A 132 -1.15 -4.45 -14.88
CA THR A 132 -2.18 -5.45 -14.55
C THR A 132 -2.81 -5.17 -13.17
N GLN A 133 -3.79 -5.98 -12.77
CA GLN A 133 -4.44 -5.82 -11.48
C GLN A 133 -3.43 -5.97 -10.32
N PHE A 134 -3.67 -5.31 -9.18
CA PHE A 134 -2.76 -5.43 -8.04
C PHE A 134 -3.03 -6.69 -7.23
N HIS A 135 -2.07 -7.13 -6.40
CA HIS A 135 -2.31 -8.21 -5.45
C HIS A 135 -3.50 -7.97 -4.50
N THR A 136 -3.86 -6.71 -4.22
CA THR A 136 -5.05 -6.34 -3.44
C THR A 136 -6.38 -6.53 -4.19
N PHE A 137 -6.34 -6.82 -5.48
CA PHE A 137 -7.55 -6.94 -6.30
C PHE A 137 -8.46 -8.08 -5.84
N ALA A 138 -7.90 -9.19 -5.36
CA ALA A 138 -8.70 -10.31 -4.84
C ALA A 138 -9.59 -9.89 -3.66
N ALA A 139 -9.03 -9.16 -2.68
CA ALA A 139 -9.79 -8.62 -1.56
C ALA A 139 -10.84 -7.60 -2.01
N THR A 140 -10.47 -6.77 -2.99
CA THR A 140 -11.36 -5.76 -3.56
C THR A 140 -12.56 -6.40 -4.26
N ALA A 141 -12.32 -7.41 -5.11
CA ALA A 141 -13.36 -8.16 -5.81
C ALA A 141 -14.32 -8.86 -4.84
N VAL A 142 -13.80 -9.45 -3.76
CA VAL A 142 -14.64 -10.03 -2.71
C VAL A 142 -15.51 -8.98 -2.03
N SER A 143 -14.95 -7.80 -1.71
CA SER A 143 -15.70 -6.73 -1.03
C SER A 143 -16.92 -6.26 -1.82
N TRP A 144 -16.89 -6.33 -3.15
CA TRP A 144 -17.99 -5.94 -4.03
C TRP A 144 -19.06 -7.02 -4.18
N ALA A 145 -18.73 -8.27 -3.88
CA ALA A 145 -19.57 -9.42 -4.18
C ALA A 145 -19.93 -10.26 -2.95
N THR A 146 -19.71 -9.74 -1.74
CA THR A 146 -20.06 -10.39 -0.49
C THR A 146 -21.47 -10.02 -0.04
N ALA A 147 -22.30 -11.05 0.19
CA ALA A 147 -23.58 -10.94 0.84
C ALA A 147 -23.74 -12.10 1.83
N ASP A 148 -24.20 -11.83 3.05
CA ASP A 148 -24.46 -12.84 4.09
C ASP A 148 -23.28 -13.81 4.35
N GLY A 149 -22.04 -13.29 4.29
CA GLY A 149 -20.82 -14.08 4.52
C GLY A 149 -20.38 -14.96 3.35
N VAL A 150 -21.02 -14.82 2.18
CA VAL A 150 -20.68 -15.52 0.95
C VAL A 150 -20.31 -14.52 -0.14
N ALA A 151 -19.13 -14.69 -0.71
CA ALA A 151 -18.61 -13.90 -1.82
C ALA A 151 -18.73 -14.67 -3.13
N THR A 152 -19.41 -14.09 -4.12
CA THR A 152 -19.48 -14.65 -5.47
C THR A 152 -18.42 -14.01 -6.36
N VAL A 153 -17.36 -14.74 -6.72
CA VAL A 153 -16.22 -14.22 -7.49
C VAL A 153 -16.17 -14.84 -8.88
N ALA A 154 -15.94 -14.02 -9.91
CA ALA A 154 -15.78 -14.50 -11.27
C ALA A 154 -14.46 -15.28 -11.43
N PRO A 155 -14.45 -16.43 -12.15
CA PRO A 155 -13.25 -17.23 -12.39
C PRO A 155 -12.38 -16.58 -13.47
N LEU A 156 -11.72 -15.49 -13.08
CA LEU A 156 -10.84 -14.69 -13.93
C LEU A 156 -9.40 -15.17 -13.83
N LEU A 157 -8.73 -15.22 -14.98
CA LEU A 157 -7.27 -15.37 -15.04
C LEU A 157 -6.66 -13.96 -15.01
N VAL A 158 -5.78 -13.72 -14.03
CA VAL A 158 -5.09 -12.44 -13.81
C VAL A 158 -3.58 -12.67 -13.70
N GLN A 159 -2.76 -11.64 -13.88
CA GLN A 159 -1.31 -11.70 -13.63
C GLN A 159 -0.91 -10.55 -12.71
N PRO A 160 -1.26 -10.64 -11.42
CA PRO A 160 -1.32 -9.48 -10.57
C PRO A 160 0.08 -8.96 -10.22
N VAL A 161 0.21 -7.65 -10.06
CA VAL A 161 1.49 -6.97 -9.78
C VAL A 161 1.50 -6.36 -8.37
N ASP A 162 2.66 -6.30 -7.74
CA ASP A 162 2.79 -5.58 -6.46
C ASP A 162 2.82 -4.06 -6.66
N VAL A 163 2.18 -3.33 -5.74
CA VAL A 163 2.08 -1.87 -5.83
C VAL A 163 3.42 -1.18 -5.59
N ALA A 164 4.31 -1.74 -4.75
CA ALA A 164 5.64 -1.15 -4.56
C ALA A 164 6.48 -1.31 -5.83
N ASP A 165 6.37 -2.45 -6.53
CA ASP A 165 7.04 -2.64 -7.83
C ASP A 165 6.49 -1.67 -8.89
N VAL A 166 5.17 -1.44 -8.94
CA VAL A 166 4.57 -0.41 -9.81
C VAL A 166 5.13 0.97 -9.47
N ALA A 167 5.18 1.33 -8.20
CA ALA A 167 5.68 2.63 -7.75
C ALA A 167 7.15 2.86 -8.16
N GLU A 168 8.01 1.87 -8.00
CA GLU A 168 9.41 1.94 -8.43
C GLU A 168 9.53 2.21 -9.94
N VAL A 169 8.70 1.56 -10.76
CA VAL A 169 8.65 1.79 -12.21
C VAL A 169 8.12 3.19 -12.53
N LEU A 170 7.06 3.67 -11.87
CA LEU A 170 6.53 5.01 -12.11
C LEU A 170 7.55 6.10 -11.75
N VAL A 171 8.30 5.91 -10.66
CA VAL A 171 9.39 6.82 -10.28
C VAL A 171 10.55 6.76 -11.26
N GLU A 172 10.95 5.57 -11.72
CA GLU A 172 11.95 5.41 -12.78
C GLU A 172 11.55 6.18 -14.05
N LEU A 173 10.30 6.04 -14.49
CA LEU A 173 9.77 6.72 -15.66
C LEU A 173 9.76 8.24 -15.47
N ALA A 174 9.28 8.75 -14.33
CA ALA A 174 9.18 10.19 -14.06
C ALA A 174 10.54 10.90 -13.95
N LEU A 175 11.61 10.16 -13.67
CA LEU A 175 12.98 10.67 -13.61
C LEU A 175 13.72 10.56 -14.95
N GLY A 176 13.17 9.81 -15.91
CA GLY A 176 13.69 9.66 -17.26
C GLY A 176 13.11 10.65 -18.25
N ASP A 177 13.38 10.41 -19.54
CA ASP A 177 12.74 11.15 -20.62
C ASP A 177 11.33 10.58 -20.92
N PRO A 178 10.41 11.41 -21.44
CA PRO A 178 9.10 10.96 -21.92
C PRO A 178 9.21 9.94 -23.06
N GLN A 179 8.51 8.82 -22.92
CA GLN A 179 8.61 7.65 -23.81
C GLN A 179 7.33 7.32 -24.60
N GLY A 180 6.24 8.07 -24.41
CA GLY A 180 4.94 7.68 -24.95
C GLY A 180 4.37 6.47 -24.19
N ARG A 181 3.75 5.50 -24.88
CA ARG A 181 3.24 4.29 -24.22
C ARG A 181 4.38 3.27 -24.06
N THR A 182 4.64 2.85 -22.83
CA THR A 182 5.64 1.81 -22.52
C THR A 182 5.04 0.40 -22.64
N ALA A 183 5.90 -0.62 -22.55
CA ALA A 183 5.44 -2.00 -22.42
C ALA A 183 4.55 -2.15 -21.18
N ASP A 184 3.53 -3.00 -21.27
CA ASP A 184 2.65 -3.31 -20.16
C ASP A 184 3.48 -3.86 -18.97
N LEU A 185 3.07 -3.55 -17.74
CA LEU A 185 3.72 -3.97 -16.50
C LEU A 185 2.89 -5.05 -15.82
N ALA A 186 3.50 -6.18 -15.51
CA ALA A 186 2.82 -7.31 -14.89
C ALA A 186 3.65 -7.93 -13.76
N GLY A 187 2.98 -8.69 -12.89
CA GLY A 187 3.65 -9.54 -11.93
C GLY A 187 4.30 -10.77 -12.57
N PRO A 188 5.06 -11.54 -11.79
CA PRO A 188 5.78 -12.71 -12.28
C PRO A 188 4.84 -13.82 -12.78
N ASP A 189 3.72 -14.05 -12.09
CA ASP A 189 2.91 -15.24 -12.28
C ASP A 189 1.44 -14.94 -12.55
N THR A 190 0.81 -15.78 -13.39
CA THR A 190 -0.65 -15.79 -13.56
C THR A 190 -1.32 -16.48 -12.37
N GLN A 191 -2.48 -15.97 -11.96
CA GLN A 191 -3.27 -16.43 -10.82
C GLN A 191 -4.74 -16.59 -11.23
N ASP A 192 -5.42 -17.60 -10.66
CA ASP A 192 -6.87 -17.69 -10.68
C ASP A 192 -7.46 -16.80 -9.58
N LEU A 193 -8.35 -15.87 -9.93
CA LEU A 193 -8.86 -14.87 -8.98
C LEU A 193 -9.66 -15.49 -7.82
N VAL A 194 -10.38 -16.60 -8.05
CA VAL A 194 -11.16 -17.28 -7.01
C VAL A 194 -10.23 -17.91 -6.00
N ASP A 195 -9.18 -18.59 -6.46
CA ASP A 195 -8.15 -19.17 -5.60
C ASP A 195 -7.33 -18.11 -4.86
N MET A 196 -6.95 -17.03 -5.56
CA MET A 196 -6.27 -15.87 -4.97
C MET A 196 -7.10 -15.24 -3.85
N ALA A 197 -8.43 -15.12 -4.04
CA ALA A 197 -9.36 -14.65 -3.01
C ALA A 197 -9.41 -15.60 -1.81
N ARG A 198 -9.55 -16.91 -2.03
CA ARG A 198 -9.55 -17.91 -0.95
C ARG A 198 -8.27 -17.86 -0.12
N ARG A 199 -7.10 -17.82 -0.77
CA ARG A 199 -5.80 -17.73 -0.09
C ARG A 199 -5.65 -16.42 0.68
N THR A 200 -6.10 -15.30 0.10
CA THR A 200 -6.11 -14.01 0.79
C THR A 200 -6.93 -14.08 2.07
N PHE A 201 -8.16 -14.57 2.01
CA PHE A 201 -9.06 -14.61 3.16
C PHE A 201 -8.60 -15.60 4.23
N ALA A 202 -8.15 -16.78 3.81
CA ALA A 202 -7.55 -17.76 4.72
C ALA A 202 -6.35 -17.17 5.47
N ALA A 203 -5.47 -16.42 4.80
CA ALA A 203 -4.32 -15.79 5.42
C ALA A 203 -4.68 -14.67 6.42
N HIS A 204 -5.86 -14.06 6.28
CA HIS A 204 -6.37 -13.07 7.24
C HIS A 204 -7.25 -13.69 8.35
N GLY A 205 -7.44 -15.01 8.35
CA GLY A 205 -8.36 -15.68 9.27
C GLY A 205 -9.83 -15.32 9.04
N ASP A 206 -10.17 -14.85 7.85
CA ASP A 206 -11.53 -14.46 7.47
C ASP A 206 -12.31 -15.70 7.00
N SER A 207 -13.49 -15.91 7.58
CA SER A 207 -14.35 -17.08 7.32
C SER A 207 -15.30 -16.91 6.12
N THR A 208 -15.21 -15.82 5.36
CA THR A 208 -16.04 -15.57 4.18
C THR A 208 -15.90 -16.71 3.17
N GLN A 209 -17.04 -17.28 2.74
CA GLN A 209 -17.05 -18.37 1.76
C GLN A 209 -16.93 -17.81 0.34
N VAL A 210 -15.95 -18.28 -0.44
CA VAL A 210 -15.73 -17.81 -1.81
C VAL A 210 -16.25 -18.83 -2.83
N HIS A 211 -17.29 -18.43 -3.57
CA HIS A 211 -17.97 -19.22 -4.60
C HIS A 211 -17.62 -18.68 -6.00
N ALA A 212 -17.28 -19.58 -6.92
CA ALA A 212 -17.00 -19.22 -8.31
C ALA A 212 -18.30 -19.12 -9.12
N SER A 213 -18.58 -17.97 -9.73
CA SER A 213 -19.71 -17.81 -10.66
C SER A 213 -19.55 -16.58 -11.53
N TRP A 214 -20.05 -16.66 -12.77
CA TRP A 214 -20.24 -15.50 -13.66
C TRP A 214 -21.58 -14.77 -13.42
N ARG A 215 -22.51 -15.42 -12.71
CA ARG A 215 -23.81 -14.83 -12.36
C ARG A 215 -23.68 -14.00 -11.10
N ASP A 216 -24.47 -12.93 -11.03
CA ASP A 216 -24.55 -12.05 -9.87
C ASP A 216 -23.17 -11.50 -9.46
N ASN A 217 -22.33 -11.22 -10.45
CA ASN A 217 -20.98 -10.71 -10.29
C ASN A 217 -20.79 -9.43 -11.14
N PRO A 218 -20.03 -8.43 -10.67
CA PRO A 218 -19.71 -7.22 -11.45
C PRO A 218 -18.89 -7.50 -12.72
N PHE A 219 -18.27 -8.68 -12.84
CA PHE A 219 -17.51 -9.12 -14.01
C PHE A 219 -18.29 -10.14 -14.83
N GLY A 220 -18.45 -9.84 -16.12
CA GLY A 220 -19.12 -10.71 -17.08
C GLY A 220 -18.18 -11.61 -17.87
N THR A 221 -18.73 -12.57 -18.61
CA THR A 221 -17.98 -13.53 -19.44
C THR A 221 -17.17 -12.87 -20.57
N SER A 222 -17.39 -11.59 -20.85
CA SER A 222 -16.53 -10.80 -21.75
C SER A 222 -15.09 -10.66 -21.25
N MET A 223 -14.84 -10.88 -19.95
CA MET A 223 -13.51 -10.89 -19.35
C MET A 223 -12.90 -12.30 -19.22
N ALA A 224 -13.55 -13.34 -19.76
CA ALA A 224 -13.07 -14.71 -19.64
C ALA A 224 -11.82 -14.98 -20.50
N GLY A 225 -10.98 -15.91 -20.06
CA GLY A 225 -9.72 -16.24 -20.75
C GLY A 225 -8.61 -15.25 -20.42
N GLU A 226 -7.83 -14.87 -21.43
CA GLU A 226 -6.62 -14.04 -21.26
C GLU A 226 -6.89 -12.53 -21.41
N VAL A 227 -8.15 -12.10 -21.35
CA VAL A 227 -8.56 -10.70 -21.60
C VAL A 227 -7.86 -9.69 -20.68
N LEU A 228 -7.61 -10.08 -19.42
CA LEU A 228 -6.95 -9.24 -18.42
C LEU A 228 -5.42 -9.36 -18.39
N LEU A 229 -4.84 -10.22 -19.23
CA LEU A 229 -3.39 -10.44 -19.29
C LEU A 229 -2.76 -9.54 -20.36
N PRO A 230 -1.47 -9.17 -20.24
CA PRO A 230 -0.78 -8.44 -21.32
C PRO A 230 -0.89 -9.18 -22.66
N SER A 231 -1.35 -8.50 -23.72
CA SER A 231 -1.49 -9.11 -25.06
C SER A 231 -0.16 -9.32 -25.81
N GLY A 232 0.97 -8.91 -25.21
CA GLY A 232 2.29 -8.95 -25.84
C GLY A 232 3.41 -8.93 -24.80
N ALA A 233 4.62 -8.54 -25.23
CA ALA A 233 5.76 -8.43 -24.32
C ALA A 233 5.47 -7.44 -23.20
N ALA A 234 5.62 -7.89 -21.96
CA ALA A 234 5.43 -7.10 -20.75
C ALA A 234 6.75 -6.98 -19.98
N ARG A 235 6.93 -5.88 -19.26
CA ARG A 235 7.93 -5.78 -18.19
C ARG A 235 7.41 -6.59 -17.01
N ILE A 236 8.13 -7.66 -16.67
CA ILE A 236 7.78 -8.52 -15.54
C ILE A 236 8.52 -8.04 -14.29
N THR A 237 7.76 -7.80 -13.23
CA THR A 237 8.27 -7.45 -11.89
C THR A 237 8.56 -8.72 -11.08
N SER A 238 9.27 -8.59 -9.96
CA SER A 238 9.79 -9.74 -9.22
C SER A 238 8.89 -10.23 -8.10
N THR A 239 8.04 -9.39 -7.51
CA THR A 239 7.29 -9.78 -6.31
C THR A 239 6.13 -10.69 -6.67
N THR A 240 6.16 -11.93 -6.19
CA THR A 240 5.09 -12.91 -6.38
C THR A 240 3.90 -12.63 -5.46
N PHE A 241 2.72 -13.20 -5.79
CA PHE A 241 1.54 -13.09 -4.93
C PHE A 241 1.78 -13.76 -3.56
N GLU A 242 2.50 -14.87 -3.54
CA GLU A 242 2.85 -15.63 -2.36
C GLU A 242 3.78 -14.83 -1.43
N GLU A 243 4.83 -14.21 -1.98
CA GLU A 243 5.72 -13.32 -1.21
C GLU A 243 4.98 -12.11 -0.67
N TRP A 244 4.13 -11.50 -1.50
CA TRP A 244 3.29 -10.38 -1.09
C TRP A 244 2.34 -10.78 0.06
N LEU A 245 1.64 -11.90 -0.08
CA LEU A 245 0.69 -12.37 0.93
C LEU A 245 1.41 -12.67 2.25
N ALA A 246 2.55 -13.36 2.19
CA ALA A 246 3.39 -13.63 3.36
C ALA A 246 3.90 -12.33 4.02
N SER A 247 4.18 -11.28 3.24
CA SER A 247 4.57 -9.97 3.78
C SER A 247 3.44 -9.25 4.54
N ARG A 248 2.17 -9.60 4.26
CA ARG A 248 0.96 -8.99 4.83
C ARG A 248 0.37 -9.76 6.01
N THR A 249 0.67 -11.05 6.14
CA THR A 249 0.09 -11.92 7.17
C THR A 249 1.13 -12.71 7.97
N GLY A 250 2.38 -12.76 7.51
CA GLY A 250 3.47 -13.47 8.17
C GLY A 250 4.10 -12.72 9.34
N PRO A 251 5.20 -13.25 9.90
CA PRO A 251 5.80 -12.72 11.13
C PRO A 251 6.16 -11.23 11.05
N ARG A 252 6.62 -10.77 9.88
CA ARG A 252 6.86 -9.33 9.62
C ARG A 252 5.63 -8.47 9.86
N ALA A 253 4.48 -8.90 9.34
CA ALA A 253 3.23 -8.15 9.44
C ALA A 253 2.69 -8.10 10.88
N LEU A 254 2.83 -9.21 11.61
CA LEU A 254 2.50 -9.26 13.03
C LEU A 254 3.38 -8.33 13.86
N ALA A 255 4.70 -8.33 13.63
CA ALA A 255 5.61 -7.41 14.29
C ALA A 255 5.31 -5.95 13.94
N ASN A 256 5.06 -5.63 12.66
CA ASN A 256 4.64 -4.29 12.24
C ASN A 256 3.34 -3.86 12.93
N THR A 257 2.33 -4.75 12.98
CA THR A 257 1.06 -4.49 13.65
C THR A 257 1.26 -4.28 15.14
N TYR A 258 2.11 -5.09 15.78
CA TYR A 258 2.48 -4.95 17.19
C TYR A 258 3.05 -3.56 17.47
N TYR A 259 4.07 -3.09 16.74
CA TYR A 259 4.67 -1.79 17.01
C TYR A 259 3.75 -0.63 16.66
N ALA A 260 3.00 -0.72 15.56
CA ALA A 260 2.04 0.30 15.17
C ALA A 260 0.92 0.43 16.20
N ALA A 261 0.34 -0.68 16.64
CA ALA A 261 -0.71 -0.70 17.66
C ALA A 261 -0.19 -0.20 19.01
N TRP A 262 1.04 -0.59 19.40
CA TRP A 262 1.64 -0.14 20.65
C TRP A 262 1.89 1.37 20.67
N THR A 263 2.42 1.90 19.57
CA THR A 263 2.69 3.35 19.42
C THR A 263 1.39 4.16 19.34
N ALA A 264 0.35 3.60 18.74
CA ALA A 264 -0.97 4.24 18.63
C ALA A 264 -1.85 4.07 19.90
N HIS A 265 -1.38 3.34 20.92
CA HIS A 265 -2.17 2.95 22.09
C HIS A 265 -3.45 2.16 21.74
N ASP A 266 -3.43 1.41 20.64
CA ASP A 266 -4.52 0.52 20.20
C ASP A 266 -4.34 -0.88 20.81
N PHE A 267 -4.65 -0.98 22.11
CA PHE A 267 -4.43 -2.20 22.87
C PHE A 267 -5.35 -3.36 22.46
N ASP A 268 -6.52 -3.07 21.89
CA ASP A 268 -7.40 -4.09 21.32
C ASP A 268 -6.73 -4.78 20.12
N ARG A 269 -6.14 -3.98 19.21
CA ARG A 269 -5.40 -4.53 18.08
C ARG A 269 -4.11 -5.22 18.51
N LEU A 270 -3.41 -4.68 19.52
CA LEU A 270 -2.21 -5.30 20.06
C LEU A 270 -2.52 -6.66 20.70
N ARG A 271 -3.66 -6.79 21.39
CA ARG A 271 -4.08 -8.06 21.97
C ARG A 271 -4.38 -9.13 20.94
N ARG A 272 -4.96 -8.76 19.79
CA ARG A 272 -5.30 -9.70 18.70
C ARG A 272 -4.07 -10.36 18.07
N VAL A 273 -2.91 -9.71 18.11
CA VAL A 273 -1.67 -10.27 17.54
C VAL A 273 -0.89 -11.14 18.54
N LEU A 274 -1.23 -11.10 19.83
CA LEU A 274 -0.61 -11.94 20.87
C LEU A 274 -1.36 -13.28 20.99
N ALA A 275 -0.61 -14.37 21.11
CA ALA A 275 -1.19 -15.66 21.51
C ALA A 275 -1.72 -15.59 22.96
N ASP A 276 -2.70 -16.42 23.30
CA ASP A 276 -3.30 -16.40 24.64
C ASP A 276 -2.28 -16.83 25.71
N ASP A 277 -1.38 -17.75 25.36
CA ASP A 277 -0.26 -18.24 26.17
C ASP A 277 1.06 -17.53 25.84
N ALA A 278 1.01 -16.33 25.25
CA ALA A 278 2.22 -15.59 24.88
C ALA A 278 3.09 -15.29 26.10
N THR A 279 4.41 -15.43 25.94
CA THR A 279 5.38 -15.13 27.00
C THR A 279 6.21 -13.89 26.67
N PHE A 280 6.49 -13.07 27.68
CA PHE A 280 7.39 -11.92 27.58
C PHE A 280 8.55 -12.06 28.56
N ARG A 281 9.76 -11.76 28.10
CA ARG A 281 10.96 -11.63 28.95
C ARG A 281 11.72 -10.36 28.58
N GLY A 282 11.86 -9.44 29.53
CA GLY A 282 12.64 -8.23 29.32
C GLY A 282 13.26 -7.68 30.61
N PRO A 283 14.13 -6.64 30.52
CA PRO A 283 14.83 -6.10 31.67
C PRO A 283 13.91 -5.48 32.74
N LEU A 284 12.72 -5.05 32.36
CA LEU A 284 11.75 -4.38 33.25
C LEU A 284 10.60 -5.29 33.69
N GLY A 285 10.56 -6.55 33.27
CA GLY A 285 9.51 -7.47 33.68
C GLY A 285 9.39 -8.73 32.83
N THR A 286 8.54 -9.64 33.30
CA THR A 286 8.20 -10.90 32.64
C THR A 286 6.70 -11.12 32.67
N ALA A 287 6.16 -11.82 31.68
CA ALA A 287 4.76 -12.24 31.61
C ALA A 287 4.64 -13.65 31.04
N ASP A 288 3.63 -14.39 31.48
CA ASP A 288 3.39 -15.79 31.10
C ASP A 288 2.02 -16.02 30.44
N SER A 289 1.34 -14.93 30.04
CA SER A 289 0.15 -14.96 29.19
C SER A 289 0.06 -13.74 28.29
N GLY A 290 -0.75 -13.83 27.22
CA GLY A 290 -1.02 -12.70 26.32
C GLY A 290 -1.64 -11.49 27.02
N ASP A 291 -2.50 -11.71 28.01
CA ASP A 291 -3.14 -10.64 28.79
C ASP A 291 -2.12 -9.93 29.71
N GLU A 292 -1.23 -10.68 30.36
CA GLU A 292 -0.15 -10.11 31.16
C GLU A 292 0.86 -9.36 30.27
N CYS A 293 1.18 -9.87 29.08
CA CYS A 293 2.00 -9.17 28.09
C CYS A 293 1.38 -7.82 27.72
N LEU A 294 0.07 -7.80 27.43
CA LEU A 294 -0.66 -6.58 27.09
C LEU A 294 -0.60 -5.56 28.24
N GLN A 295 -0.85 -6.01 29.47
CA GLN A 295 -0.82 -5.16 30.66
C GLN A 295 0.57 -4.53 30.87
N GLY A 296 1.64 -5.30 30.67
CA GLY A 296 3.01 -4.79 30.75
C GLY A 296 3.31 -3.72 29.70
N LEU A 297 2.85 -3.93 28.46
CA LEU A 297 3.03 -2.99 27.35
C LEU A 297 2.21 -1.71 27.53
N GLU A 298 0.98 -1.81 28.03
CA GLU A 298 0.17 -0.65 28.40
C GLU A 298 0.81 0.17 29.53
N GLY A 299 1.38 -0.51 30.54
CA GLY A 299 2.14 0.14 31.60
C GLY A 299 3.34 0.92 31.06
N MET A 300 4.10 0.31 30.15
CA MET A 300 5.27 0.91 29.50
C MET A 300 4.91 2.12 28.62
N SER A 301 3.78 2.05 27.92
CA SER A 301 3.30 3.14 27.05
C SER A 301 3.12 4.47 27.77
N ARG A 302 2.96 4.49 29.10
CA ARG A 302 2.82 5.74 29.88
C ARG A 302 4.12 6.55 29.96
N MET A 303 5.26 5.89 29.80
CA MET A 303 6.59 6.51 29.87
C MET A 303 7.17 6.81 28.48
N MET A 304 6.71 6.07 27.47
CA MET A 304 7.17 6.16 26.09
C MET A 304 6.57 7.37 25.37
N THR A 305 7.37 8.02 24.52
CA THR A 305 6.93 9.10 23.62
C THR A 305 6.94 8.67 22.15
N GLY A 306 7.58 7.54 21.84
CA GLY A 306 7.58 6.94 20.52
C GLY A 306 8.59 5.80 20.38
N ILE A 307 8.60 5.20 19.21
CA ILE A 307 9.55 4.16 18.80
C ILE A 307 10.09 4.55 17.43
N GLN A 308 11.42 4.53 17.30
CA GLN A 308 12.07 4.70 15.99
C GLN A 308 12.69 3.38 15.56
N ILE A 309 12.01 2.65 14.67
CA ILE A 309 12.52 1.39 14.13
C ILE A 309 13.70 1.67 13.21
N VAL A 310 14.86 1.07 13.51
CA VAL A 310 16.07 1.16 12.69
C VAL A 310 16.12 0.00 11.70
N ARG A 311 15.78 -1.22 12.15
CA ARG A 311 15.82 -2.42 11.30
C ARG A 311 14.86 -3.47 11.81
N MET A 312 14.24 -4.21 10.88
CA MET A 312 13.50 -5.44 11.17
C MET A 312 13.97 -6.56 10.24
N LEU A 313 14.43 -7.65 10.82
CA LEU A 313 14.90 -8.87 10.16
C LEU A 313 13.92 -10.00 10.47
N VAL A 314 13.64 -10.84 9.47
CA VAL A 314 12.73 -11.98 9.60
C VAL A 314 13.46 -13.22 9.11
N ASP A 315 13.44 -14.27 9.91
CA ASP A 315 14.00 -15.59 9.62
C ASP A 315 12.99 -16.66 10.02
N GLY A 316 12.27 -17.21 9.04
CA GLY A 316 11.14 -18.12 9.30
C GLY A 316 10.10 -17.51 10.26
N PRO A 317 9.78 -18.16 11.40
CA PRO A 317 8.83 -17.64 12.40
C PRO A 317 9.39 -16.52 13.28
N ASP A 318 10.69 -16.25 13.20
CA ASP A 318 11.40 -15.34 14.10
C ASP A 318 11.55 -13.94 13.49
N VAL A 319 11.32 -12.92 14.32
CA VAL A 319 11.48 -11.50 13.94
C VAL A 319 12.38 -10.81 14.94
N ILE A 320 13.47 -10.20 14.47
CA ILE A 320 14.32 -9.32 15.27
C ILE A 320 14.09 -7.88 14.82
N THR A 321 13.67 -7.04 15.76
CA THR A 321 13.49 -5.60 15.53
C THR A 321 14.47 -4.83 16.40
N TRP A 322 15.31 -4.04 15.75
CA TRP A 322 16.16 -3.03 16.39
C TRP A 322 15.48 -1.67 16.28
N TYR A 323 15.32 -1.00 17.41
CA TYR A 323 14.70 0.33 17.48
C TYR A 323 15.28 1.15 18.62
N ASP A 324 15.14 2.47 18.51
CA ASP A 324 15.37 3.37 19.64
C ASP A 324 14.04 3.60 20.36
N LEU A 325 14.01 3.26 21.65
CA LEU A 325 12.89 3.52 22.54
C LEU A 325 12.97 4.98 23.00
N LEU A 326 11.96 5.79 22.66
CA LEU A 326 11.90 7.19 23.03
C LEU A 326 11.05 7.35 24.28
N THR A 327 11.56 8.08 25.26
CA THR A 327 10.84 8.41 26.49
C THR A 327 10.85 9.92 26.72
N ARG A 328 10.06 10.39 27.68
CA ARG A 328 10.00 11.82 27.99
C ARG A 328 11.27 12.33 28.69
N ASP A 329 11.80 11.53 29.61
CA ASP A 329 12.77 11.99 30.61
C ASP A 329 14.15 11.31 30.50
N ALA A 330 14.35 10.44 29.49
CA ALA A 330 15.62 9.75 29.24
C ALA A 330 16.00 9.80 27.74
N PRO A 331 17.31 9.75 27.42
CA PRO A 331 17.76 9.68 26.03
C PRO A 331 17.22 8.44 25.31
N PRO A 332 17.15 8.46 23.96
CA PRO A 332 16.77 7.30 23.17
C PRO A 332 17.56 6.06 23.60
N THR A 333 16.84 4.99 23.92
CA THR A 333 17.45 3.76 24.44
C THR A 333 17.46 2.69 23.34
N PRO A 334 18.64 2.31 22.82
CA PRO A 334 18.75 1.25 21.83
C PRO A 334 18.21 -0.06 22.37
N THR A 335 17.25 -0.61 21.66
CA THR A 335 16.49 -1.78 22.09
C THR A 335 16.43 -2.80 20.97
N VAL A 336 16.68 -4.06 21.32
CA VAL A 336 16.41 -5.19 20.45
C VAL A 336 15.25 -6.00 21.02
N ASN A 337 14.29 -6.33 20.17
CA ASN A 337 13.17 -7.18 20.49
C ASN A 337 13.13 -8.33 19.48
N TRP A 338 13.21 -9.54 20.01
CA TRP A 338 12.99 -10.78 19.28
C TRP A 338 11.58 -11.29 19.56
N MET A 339 10.84 -11.61 18.50
CA MET A 339 9.52 -12.23 18.55
C MET A 339 9.55 -13.56 17.83
N HIS A 340 8.85 -14.56 18.39
CA HIS A 340 8.56 -15.82 17.73
C HIS A 340 7.07 -15.92 17.42
N VAL A 341 6.73 -16.25 16.19
CA VAL A 341 5.36 -16.41 15.71
C VAL A 341 5.01 -17.88 15.55
N GLU A 342 3.87 -18.26 16.12
CA GLU A 342 3.30 -19.60 16.08
C GLU A 342 1.79 -19.48 15.83
N ASP A 343 1.24 -20.30 14.95
CA ASP A 343 -0.18 -20.30 14.58
C ASP A 343 -0.76 -18.91 14.23
N GLY A 344 0.05 -18.09 13.54
CA GLY A 344 -0.36 -16.74 13.10
C GLY A 344 -0.45 -15.71 14.22
N ARG A 345 0.11 -15.98 15.41
CA ARG A 345 0.18 -15.05 16.54
C ARG A 345 1.58 -15.00 17.15
N ILE A 346 1.90 -13.91 17.84
CA ILE A 346 3.15 -13.75 18.57
C ILE A 346 3.08 -14.57 19.86
N ALA A 347 3.86 -15.64 19.93
CA ALA A 347 3.87 -16.58 21.06
C ALA A 347 4.99 -16.27 22.08
N LYS A 348 6.11 -15.70 21.63
CA LYS A 348 7.23 -15.38 22.53
C LYS A 348 7.82 -14.03 22.18
N ILE A 349 8.11 -13.24 23.20
CA ILE A 349 8.77 -11.94 23.08
C ILE A 349 9.96 -11.92 24.03
N ARG A 350 11.15 -11.58 23.52
CA ARG A 350 12.34 -11.32 24.32
C ARG A 350 12.90 -9.96 23.96
N VAL A 351 13.04 -9.11 24.96
CA VAL A 351 13.55 -7.75 24.79
C VAL A 351 14.89 -7.64 25.52
N ALA A 352 15.85 -6.96 24.91
CA ALA A 352 17.10 -6.59 25.57
C ALA A 352 17.42 -5.10 25.30
N PHE A 353 17.72 -4.39 26.38
CA PHE A 353 18.24 -3.02 26.41
C PHE A 353 18.87 -2.76 27.78
N ASP A 354 19.61 -1.67 27.91
CA ASP A 354 20.12 -1.19 29.20
C ASP A 354 19.04 -0.38 29.93
N PRO A 355 18.48 -0.83 31.07
CA PRO A 355 17.39 -0.14 31.74
C PRO A 355 17.86 1.06 32.59
N ARG A 356 19.17 1.21 32.83
CA ARG A 356 19.69 2.24 33.76
C ARG A 356 19.29 3.68 33.38
N PRO A 357 19.34 4.11 32.09
CA PRO A 357 18.94 5.47 31.71
C PRO A 357 17.47 5.76 32.01
N ILE A 358 16.62 4.73 31.93
CA ILE A 358 15.17 4.83 32.14
C ILE A 358 14.83 4.84 33.62
N LEU A 359 15.49 4.00 34.43
CA LEU A 359 15.26 3.90 35.87
C LEU A 359 15.96 5.00 36.68
N GLY A 360 17.05 5.55 36.16
CA GLY A 360 17.93 6.52 36.83
C GLY A 360 17.32 7.91 37.08
N GLY A 361 16.14 8.21 36.52
CA GLY A 361 15.39 9.45 36.80
C GLY A 361 14.78 9.52 38.21
N THR A 362 14.97 8.50 39.06
CA THR A 362 14.38 8.43 40.42
C THR A 362 15.39 8.58 41.56
N SER A 363 16.61 9.09 41.32
CA SER A 363 17.59 9.32 42.39
C SER A 363 18.20 10.72 42.37
N SER A 364 17.48 11.69 42.94
CA SER A 364 18.06 12.86 43.61
C SER A 364 17.05 13.46 44.59
N ASP A 365 16.99 12.89 45.80
CA ASP A 365 16.90 13.63 47.07
C ASP A 365 16.73 12.66 48.25
N SER A 366 17.85 12.38 48.93
CA SER A 366 17.93 12.21 50.38
C SER A 366 19.39 12.18 50.82
#